data_AF-A0A3N5JKN1-F1
#
_entry.id   AF-A0A3N5JKN1-F1
#
_cell.length_a   1.000
_cell.length_b   1.000
_cell.length_c   1.000
_cell.angle_alpha   90.00
_cell.angle_beta   90.00
_cell.angle_gamma   90.00
#
_symmetry.space_group_name_H-M   'P 1'
#
loop_
_entity.id
_entity.type
_entity.pdbx_description
1 polymer ?
#
loop_
_entity_poly.entity_id
_entity_poly.type
_entity_poly.pdbx_seq_one_letter_code
_entity_poly.pdbx_strand_id
1 'polypeptide(L)'
;YHHRLLELRRRHPILGVGGKRRLLARLDDERVLTLLRRSADGTAALGLLNFSPECRVVWVKLSPGHWHRVVDSDDERFGGFGPKTPESLSVSRRGKARIDMAPWGAAIFLRAGEGLIDGGAAGGSPDSPDLRGQ
;
A
#
# COMPACT_ATOMS: atom_id res chain seq x y z
N TYR A 1 -13.05 12.67 -7.16
CA TYR A 1 -12.92 11.27 -6.68
C TYR A 1 -12.75 10.23 -7.81
N HIS A 2 -13.75 9.98 -8.67
CA HIS A 2 -13.70 8.90 -9.69
C HIS A 2 -12.49 8.94 -10.64
N HIS A 3 -12.10 10.13 -11.15
CA HIS A 3 -10.92 10.26 -12.01
C HIS A 3 -9.62 9.77 -11.36
N ARG A 4 -9.46 9.98 -10.04
CA ARG A 4 -8.29 9.51 -9.29
C ARG A 4 -8.24 7.99 -9.22
N LEU A 5 -9.38 7.33 -9.04
CA LEU A 5 -9.46 5.87 -9.05
C LEU A 5 -9.09 5.29 -10.43
N LEU A 6 -9.56 5.93 -11.50
CA LEU A 6 -9.20 5.53 -12.87
C LEU A 6 -7.71 5.74 -13.14
N GLU A 7 -7.15 6.88 -12.73
CA GLU A 7 -5.73 7.18 -12.85
C GLU A 7 -4.88 6.14 -12.11
N LEU A 8 -5.24 5.80 -10.87
CA LEU A 8 -4.54 4.79 -10.07
C LEU A 8 -4.62 3.40 -10.69
N ARG A 9 -5.78 3.02 -11.23
CA ARG A 9 -5.93 1.74 -11.92
C ARG A 9 -5.06 1.66 -13.18
N ARG A 10 -4.85 2.78 -13.88
CA ARG A 10 -3.93 2.85 -15.03
C ARG A 10 -2.46 2.79 -14.60
N ARG A 11 -2.09 3.50 -13.53
CA ARG A 11 -0.72 3.57 -13.02
C ARG A 11 -0.27 2.30 -12.30
N HIS A 12 -1.17 1.59 -11.65
CA HIS A 12 -0.86 0.42 -10.84
C HIS A 12 -1.64 -0.80 -11.35
N PRO A 13 -1.03 -1.63 -12.22
CA PRO A 13 -1.68 -2.82 -12.78
C PRO A 13 -2.24 -3.78 -11.74
N ILE A 14 -1.66 -3.80 -10.52
CA ILE A 14 -2.16 -4.58 -9.38
C ILE A 14 -3.61 -4.23 -9.02
N LEU A 15 -4.07 -2.99 -9.26
CA LEU A 15 -5.45 -2.57 -9.04
C LEU A 15 -6.40 -2.97 -10.20
N GLY A 16 -5.87 -3.57 -11.26
CA GLY A 16 -6.62 -4.00 -12.44
C GLY A 16 -7.39 -5.32 -12.28
N VAL A 17 -8.08 -5.71 -13.34
CA VAL A 17 -8.98 -6.88 -13.39
C VAL A 17 -8.24 -8.21 -13.49
N GLY A 18 -7.00 -8.20 -13.96
CA GLY A 18 -6.17 -9.41 -14.11
C GLY A 18 -5.58 -9.85 -12.77
N GLY A 19 -5.83 -11.10 -12.35
CA GLY A 19 -5.15 -11.70 -11.20
C GLY A 19 -6.00 -11.96 -9.95
N LYS A 20 -7.24 -12.48 -10.10
CA LYS A 20 -8.06 -12.93 -8.95
C LYS A 20 -7.42 -14.06 -8.14
N ARG A 21 -6.50 -14.84 -8.73
CA ARG A 21 -5.81 -15.98 -8.06
C ARG A 21 -5.07 -15.61 -6.77
N ARG A 22 -4.72 -14.33 -6.57
CA ARG A 22 -3.99 -13.83 -5.40
C ARG A 22 -4.74 -12.70 -4.67
N LEU A 23 -6.07 -12.66 -4.85
CA LEU A 23 -6.96 -11.79 -4.09
C LEU A 23 -7.49 -12.56 -2.87
N LEU A 24 -7.32 -11.97 -1.69
CA LEU A 24 -7.97 -12.39 -0.46
C LEU A 24 -9.01 -11.34 -0.10
N ALA A 25 -10.23 -11.78 0.17
CA ALA A 25 -11.29 -10.93 0.69
C ALA A 25 -11.67 -11.44 2.09
N ARG A 26 -11.80 -10.52 3.03
CA ARG A 26 -12.23 -10.80 4.40
C ARG A 26 -13.24 -9.75 4.81
N LEU A 27 -14.33 -10.20 5.43
CA LEU A 27 -15.30 -9.35 6.07
C LEU A 27 -15.05 -9.38 7.57
N ASP A 28 -14.83 -8.22 8.18
CA ASP A 28 -14.64 -8.05 9.62
C ASP A 28 -15.90 -7.43 10.23
N ASP A 29 -16.48 -8.14 11.20
CA ASP A 29 -17.67 -7.73 11.95
C ASP A 29 -18.86 -7.33 11.06
N GLU A 30 -18.97 -7.93 9.87
CA GLU A 30 -19.97 -7.62 8.82
C GLU A 30 -19.99 -6.17 8.33
N ARG A 31 -19.08 -5.31 8.81
CA ARG A 31 -19.05 -3.88 8.49
C ARG A 31 -17.85 -3.48 7.66
N VAL A 32 -16.74 -4.20 7.74
CA VAL A 32 -15.52 -3.83 7.03
C VAL A 32 -15.10 -4.90 6.04
N LEU A 33 -15.07 -4.57 4.76
CA LEU A 33 -14.48 -5.42 3.73
C LEU A 33 -13.00 -5.07 3.55
N THR A 34 -12.16 -6.03 3.86
CA THR A 34 -10.71 -6.02 3.59
C THR A 34 -10.41 -6.80 2.32
N LEU A 35 -9.75 -6.17 1.36
CA LEU A 35 -9.27 -6.77 0.12
C LEU A 35 -7.75 -6.72 0.09
N LEU A 36 -7.08 -7.85 0.06
CA LEU A 36 -5.63 -7.93 -0.08
C LEU A 36 -5.27 -8.61 -1.39
N ARG A 37 -4.55 -7.90 -2.26
CA ARG A 37 -4.06 -8.45 -3.51
C ARG A 37 -2.54 -8.45 -3.53
N ARG A 38 -1.96 -9.53 -4.05
CA ARG A 38 -0.51 -9.71 -4.17
C ARG A 38 -0.12 -10.12 -5.58
N SER A 39 0.98 -9.60 -6.09
CA SER A 39 1.60 -10.04 -7.34
C SER A 39 2.67 -11.10 -7.06
N ALA A 40 3.26 -11.67 -8.12
CA ALA A 40 4.46 -12.50 -8.03
C ALA A 40 5.73 -11.66 -7.84
N ASP A 41 5.75 -10.43 -8.34
CA ASP A 41 6.87 -9.47 -8.23
C ASP A 41 7.00 -8.81 -6.82
N GLY A 42 6.19 -9.24 -5.85
CA GLY A 42 6.18 -8.71 -4.49
C GLY A 42 5.35 -7.44 -4.30
N THR A 43 4.83 -6.80 -5.37
CA THR A 43 3.87 -5.71 -5.23
C THR A 43 2.59 -6.19 -4.59
N ALA A 44 1.96 -5.32 -3.80
CA ALA A 44 0.71 -5.65 -3.16
C ALA A 44 -0.19 -4.41 -3.01
N ALA A 45 -1.49 -4.66 -2.93
CA ALA A 45 -2.51 -3.65 -2.68
C ALA A 45 -3.43 -4.10 -1.57
N LEU A 46 -3.77 -3.19 -0.66
CA LEU A 46 -4.76 -3.36 0.39
C LEU A 46 -5.89 -2.37 0.12
N GLY A 47 -7.11 -2.86 -0.04
CA GLY A 47 -8.33 -2.07 -0.04
C GLY A 47 -9.12 -2.31 1.24
N LEU A 48 -9.66 -1.24 1.81
CA LEU A 48 -10.52 -1.27 2.98
C LEU A 48 -11.80 -0.49 2.68
N LEU A 49 -12.95 -1.06 3.02
CA LEU A 49 -14.25 -0.40 2.87
C LEU A 49 -15.05 -0.60 4.16
N ASN A 50 -15.39 0.50 4.83
CA ASN A 50 -16.26 0.51 6.00
C ASN A 50 -17.68 0.84 5.55
N PHE A 51 -18.61 -0.08 5.75
CA PHE A 51 -20.03 0.05 5.43
C PHE A 51 -20.87 0.36 6.67
N SER A 52 -20.31 1.07 7.65
CA SER A 52 -21.02 1.51 8.84
C SER A 52 -20.90 3.03 9.04
N PRO A 53 -21.89 3.64 9.71
CA PRO A 53 -21.84 5.07 10.09
C PRO A 53 -20.89 5.35 11.25
N GLU A 54 -20.18 4.33 11.74
CA GLU A 54 -19.28 4.44 12.89
C GLU A 54 -17.83 4.36 12.43
N CYS A 55 -16.94 4.94 13.23
CA CYS A 55 -15.51 4.70 13.08
C CYS A 55 -15.20 3.24 13.40
N ARG A 56 -14.27 2.64 12.66
CA ARG A 56 -13.89 1.23 12.86
C ARG A 56 -12.38 1.08 12.92
N VAL A 57 -11.91 0.16 13.75
CA VAL A 57 -10.50 -0.22 13.85
C VAL A 57 -10.34 -1.60 13.24
N VAL A 58 -9.44 -1.72 12.28
CA VAL A 58 -9.21 -2.96 11.53
C VAL A 58 -7.81 -3.47 11.81
N TRP A 59 -7.70 -4.75 12.14
CA TRP A 59 -6.41 -5.44 12.30
C TRP A 59 -6.14 -6.34 11.10
N VAL A 60 -5.26 -5.90 10.22
CA VAL A 60 -4.94 -6.59 8.97
C VAL A 60 -3.61 -7.33 9.05
N LYS A 61 -3.58 -8.56 8.52
CA LYS A 61 -2.33 -9.31 8.32
C LYS A 61 -1.71 -8.93 6.98
N LEU A 62 -0.59 -8.22 7.00
CA LEU A 62 0.10 -7.71 5.81
C LEU A 62 1.48 -8.34 5.65
N SER A 63 1.95 -8.41 4.40
CA SER A 63 3.35 -8.73 4.13
C SER A 63 4.26 -7.63 4.71
N PRO A 64 5.46 -7.98 5.22
CA PRO A 64 6.40 -7.02 5.76
C PRO A 64 6.82 -5.96 4.74
N GLY A 65 7.20 -4.77 5.19
CA GLY A 65 7.67 -3.68 4.34
C GLY A 65 6.82 -2.42 4.48
N HIS A 66 7.09 -1.47 3.60
CA HIS A 66 6.44 -0.16 3.61
C HIS A 66 5.20 -0.16 2.72
N TRP A 67 4.10 0.29 3.29
CA TRP A 67 2.86 0.53 2.60
C TRP A 67 2.55 2.02 2.64
N HIS A 68 2.00 2.54 1.55
CA HIS A 68 1.66 3.95 1.41
C HIS A 68 0.21 4.07 0.99
N ARG A 69 -0.54 4.96 1.63
CA ARG A 69 -1.90 5.28 1.24
C ARG A 69 -1.88 6.05 -0.07
N VAL A 70 -2.67 5.58 -1.03
CA VAL A 70 -2.83 6.27 -2.33
C VAL A 70 -4.20 6.93 -2.49
N VAL A 71 -5.19 6.48 -1.73
CA VAL A 71 -6.53 7.06 -1.63
C VAL A 71 -7.07 6.86 -0.23
N ASP A 72 -7.72 7.90 0.28
CA ASP A 72 -8.75 7.82 1.32
C ASP A 72 -9.97 8.57 0.79
N SER A 73 -11.18 8.02 0.96
CA SER A 73 -12.40 8.72 0.58
C SER A 73 -12.72 9.91 1.48
N ASP A 74 -12.19 9.91 2.71
CA ASP A 74 -12.38 11.01 3.67
C ASP A 74 -11.32 12.11 3.50
N ASP A 75 -10.47 12.05 2.47
CA ASP A 75 -9.54 13.13 2.13
C ASP A 75 -10.31 14.41 1.76
N GLU A 76 -9.87 15.55 2.29
CA GLU A 76 -10.47 16.88 2.05
C GLU A 76 -10.56 17.21 0.55
N ARG A 77 -9.62 16.72 -0.26
CA ARG A 77 -9.63 16.88 -1.73
C ARG A 77 -10.82 16.20 -2.41
N PHE A 78 -11.53 15.34 -1.70
CA PHE A 78 -12.76 14.69 -2.14
C PHE A 78 -14.00 15.16 -1.38
N GLY A 79 -13.87 16.21 -0.55
CA GLY A 79 -14.95 16.72 0.29
C GLY A 79 -15.13 15.98 1.61
N GLY A 80 -14.17 15.15 2.03
CA GLY A 80 -14.15 14.52 3.35
C GLY A 80 -13.59 15.44 4.44
N PHE A 81 -13.53 14.94 5.67
CA PHE A 81 -13.11 15.70 6.85
C PHE A 81 -11.64 15.53 7.23
N GLY A 82 -10.88 14.84 6.39
CA GLY A 82 -9.51 14.46 6.68
C GLY A 82 -9.40 12.95 6.92
N PRO A 83 -8.39 12.28 6.33
CA PRO A 83 -8.26 10.84 6.47
C PRO A 83 -7.97 10.38 7.91
N LYS A 84 -8.70 9.38 8.40
CA LYS A 84 -8.39 8.71 9.68
C LYS A 84 -7.33 7.62 9.57
N THR A 85 -7.14 7.06 8.38
CA THR A 85 -6.11 6.05 8.20
C THR A 85 -4.73 6.72 8.26
N PRO A 86 -3.65 5.99 8.57
CA PRO A 86 -2.31 6.55 8.45
C PRO A 86 -1.92 6.76 6.99
N GLU A 87 -1.00 7.69 6.74
CA GLU A 87 -0.42 7.91 5.41
C GLU A 87 0.51 6.76 5.00
N SER A 88 1.23 6.19 5.96
CA SER A 88 2.13 5.05 5.72
C SER A 88 2.05 4.03 6.84
N LEU A 89 2.34 2.76 6.51
CA LEU A 89 2.43 1.65 7.45
C LEU A 89 3.78 0.95 7.26
N SER A 90 4.55 0.87 8.33
CA SER A 90 5.76 0.04 8.38
C SER A 90 5.43 -1.28 9.05
N VAL A 91 5.29 -2.34 8.25
CA VAL A 91 4.87 -3.66 8.74
C VAL A 91 6.11 -4.52 8.99
N SER A 92 6.31 -4.94 10.24
CA SER A 92 7.40 -5.85 10.62
C SER A 92 7.09 -7.30 10.24
N ARG A 93 8.05 -8.22 10.44
CA ARG A 93 7.88 -9.66 10.16
C ARG A 93 6.70 -10.32 10.90
N ARG A 94 6.23 -9.75 12.03
CA ARG A 94 5.04 -10.26 12.74
C ARG A 94 3.72 -9.92 12.03
N GLY A 95 3.75 -9.00 11.06
CA GLY A 95 2.76 -8.91 9.98
C GLY A 95 1.38 -8.40 10.37
N LYS A 96 1.17 -7.72 11.51
CA LYS A 96 -0.12 -7.11 11.87
C LYS A 96 -0.04 -5.59 11.81
N ALA A 97 -1.02 -4.95 11.17
CA ALA A 97 -1.20 -3.50 11.19
C ALA A 97 -2.59 -3.15 11.73
N ARG A 98 -2.66 -2.07 12.52
CA ARG A 98 -3.89 -1.45 13.02
C ARG A 98 -4.21 -0.26 12.12
N ILE A 99 -5.43 -0.17 11.62
CA ILE A 99 -5.88 0.91 10.73
C ILE A 99 -7.21 1.44 11.25
N ASP A 100 -7.26 2.73 11.55
CA ASP A 100 -8.48 3.45 11.90
C ASP A 100 -9.20 3.90 10.62
N MET A 101 -10.51 3.66 10.55
CA MET A 101 -11.36 4.00 9.41
C MET A 101 -12.46 4.97 9.81
N ALA A 102 -12.70 5.95 8.93
CA ALA A 102 -13.84 6.85 9.04
C ALA A 102 -15.18 6.12 8.76
N PRO A 103 -16.31 6.68 9.23
CA PRO A 103 -17.65 6.26 8.81
C PRO A 103 -17.76 6.22 7.29
N TRP A 104 -18.35 5.16 6.74
CA TRP A 104 -18.54 5.00 5.29
C TRP A 104 -17.23 5.09 4.46
N GLY A 105 -16.08 5.04 5.11
CA GLY A 105 -14.80 5.34 4.53
C GLY A 105 -14.27 4.20 3.65
N ALA A 106 -13.50 4.56 2.63
CA ALA A 106 -12.75 3.63 1.80
C ALA A 106 -11.31 4.10 1.63
N ALA A 107 -10.36 3.19 1.79
CA ALA A 107 -8.94 3.50 1.65
C ALA A 107 -8.20 2.44 0.83
N ILE A 108 -7.17 2.87 0.12
CA ILE A 108 -6.28 1.99 -0.64
C ILE A 108 -4.83 2.27 -0.25
N PHE A 109 -4.10 1.19 0.05
CA PHE A 109 -2.66 1.21 0.28
C PHE A 109 -1.94 0.36 -0.76
N LEU A 110 -0.75 0.79 -1.14
CA LEU A 110 0.15 0.05 -2.02
C LEU A 110 1.47 -0.25 -1.33
N ARG A 111 2.04 -1.40 -1.66
CA ARG A 111 3.42 -1.80 -1.34
C ARG A 111 4.15 -2.07 -2.65
N ALA A 112 5.33 -1.47 -2.81
CA ALA A 112 6.23 -1.77 -3.92
C ALA A 112 6.80 -3.20 -3.80
N GLY A 113 7.16 -3.79 -4.94
CA GLY A 113 7.82 -5.10 -4.97
C GLY A 113 9.24 -5.01 -4.40
N GLU A 114 9.81 -6.16 -4.05
CA GLU A 114 11.17 -6.26 -3.47
C GLU A 114 12.29 -6.05 -4.52
N GLY A 115 11.98 -5.49 -5.68
CA GLY A 115 12.92 -5.24 -6.78
C GLY A 115 12.96 -3.79 -7.29
N LEU A 116 12.43 -2.82 -6.54
CA LEU A 116 12.55 -1.39 -6.88
C LEU A 116 13.31 -0.61 -5.78
N ILE A 117 14.43 -1.19 -5.34
CA ILE A 117 15.51 -0.49 -4.65
C ILE A 117 16.79 -0.69 -5.46
N ASP A 118 16.86 -0.08 -6.64
CA ASP A 118 18.16 0.26 -7.22
C ASP A 118 18.01 1.46 -8.18
N GLY A 119 18.78 2.52 -7.91
CA GLY A 119 18.76 3.73 -8.74
C GLY A 119 19.22 5.04 -8.08
N GLY A 120 20.29 5.01 -7.27
CA GLY A 120 21.00 6.22 -6.81
C GLY A 120 21.89 5.88 -5.62
N ALA A 121 23.21 5.72 -5.71
CA ALA A 121 24.16 6.08 -6.75
C ALA A 121 25.25 5.01 -6.87
N ALA A 122 25.41 4.46 -8.08
CA ALA A 122 26.65 3.80 -8.49
C ALA A 122 27.39 4.79 -9.41
N GLY A 123 28.30 5.58 -8.83
CA GLY A 123 29.39 6.18 -9.59
C GLY A 123 30.53 5.17 -9.64
N GLY A 124 30.56 4.31 -10.67
CA GLY A 124 31.75 3.52 -11.01
C GLY A 124 32.84 4.46 -11.53
N SER A 125 34.03 4.43 -10.92
CA SER A 125 35.25 3.74 -11.41
C SER A 125 36.07 4.57 -12.42
N PRO A 126 37.33 4.24 -12.71
CA PRO A 126 38.43 3.73 -11.85
C PRO A 126 39.73 4.53 -12.09
N ASP A 127 40.72 4.46 -11.19
CA ASP A 127 42.11 4.17 -11.60
C ASP A 127 43.01 3.97 -10.37
N SER A 128 43.53 2.75 -10.24
CA SER A 128 44.82 2.49 -9.59
C SER A 128 45.86 2.43 -10.71
N PRO A 129 47.12 2.82 -10.45
CA PRO A 129 48.04 1.78 -10.00
C PRO A 129 49.05 2.25 -8.94
N ASP A 130 49.10 1.46 -7.87
CA ASP A 130 50.25 0.68 -7.40
C ASP A 130 51.69 1.22 -7.48
N LEU A 131 52.44 0.86 -6.42
CA LEU A 131 53.88 0.60 -6.31
C LEU A 131 54.79 1.56 -5.52
N ARG A 132 55.54 0.89 -4.64
CA ARG A 132 56.80 1.22 -3.92
C ARG A 132 56.56 1.92 -2.57
N GLY A 133 56.82 1.29 -1.42
CA GLY A 133 57.99 0.47 -1.11
C GLY A 133 59.08 1.39 -0.62
N GLN A 134 59.09 1.62 0.71
CA GLN A 134 60.24 1.74 1.62
C GLN A 134 59.75 2.25 2.98
#